data_AF-A0A814HHQ5-F1
#
_entry.id   AF-A0A814HHQ5-F1
#
_cell.length_a   1.000
_cell.length_b   1.000
_cell.length_c   1.000
_cell.angle_alpha   90.00
_cell.angle_beta   90.00
_cell.angle_gamma   90.00
#
_symmetry.space_group_name_H-M   'P 1'
#
loop_
_entity.id
_entity.type
_entity.pdbx_description
1 polymer ?
#
loop_
_entity_poly.entity_id
_entity_poly.type
_entity_poly.pdbx_seq_one_letter_code
_entity_poly.pdbx_strand_id
1 'polypeptide(L)'
;MSNTNNDEKKEEQHRPLGAVLGWLNLSPTLPNTQDNMAGATAASPPRFIDYNQLMEANRNAQNLQLAHEIVFNKDFQLQLPEYEKGSIAEKVHDTMHTVFWDVLREDLAADPPRYEHIIKLIGEAKEDLKTLVLPHQTTLKAQIDDAIDLDTIKRRFEAKAADPHEYTKYFIDMMASLCAECRDENIAKLRTTDDPSECFRGIMEVLSLMKLDMANFNIRQYRPLLQQQAVAYEKSTFDKFMEN
;
A
#
# COMPACT_ATOMS: atom_id res chain seq x y z
N MET A 1 -3.74 -56.97 -0.96
CA MET A 1 -5.10 -56.41 -0.79
C MET A 1 -4.94 -54.91 -0.70
N SER A 2 -5.09 -54.29 -1.85
CA SER A 2 -5.04 -52.85 -2.06
C SER A 2 -6.25 -52.21 -1.40
N ASN A 3 -6.03 -51.18 -0.58
CA ASN A 3 -7.09 -50.24 -0.22
C ASN A 3 -6.58 -48.83 -0.51
N THR A 4 -6.81 -48.43 -1.75
CA THR A 4 -6.82 -47.06 -2.25
C THR A 4 -8.03 -46.34 -1.68
N ASN A 5 -7.83 -45.24 -0.96
CA ASN A 5 -8.87 -44.24 -0.76
C ASN A 5 -8.25 -42.84 -0.77
N ASN A 6 -8.33 -42.26 -1.96
CA ASN A 6 -8.34 -40.84 -2.35
C ASN A 6 -7.99 -39.79 -1.31
N ASP A 7 -6.79 -39.23 -1.50
CA ASP A 7 -6.47 -37.84 -1.20
C ASP A 7 -7.34 -36.90 -2.07
N GLU A 8 -8.35 -36.25 -1.46
CA GLU A 8 -8.94 -35.04 -2.02
C GLU A 8 -8.05 -33.84 -1.67
N LYS A 9 -7.09 -33.55 -2.55
CA LYS A 9 -6.48 -32.21 -2.65
C LYS A 9 -7.58 -31.22 -3.07
N LYS A 10 -8.06 -30.39 -2.14
CA LYS A 10 -8.71 -29.13 -2.50
C LYS A 10 -7.64 -28.13 -2.91
N GLU A 11 -7.45 -27.98 -4.22
CA GLU A 11 -6.77 -26.81 -4.80
C GLU A 11 -7.56 -25.54 -4.47
N GLU A 12 -7.01 -24.73 -3.58
CA GLU A 12 -7.48 -23.36 -3.33
C GLU A 12 -7.07 -22.49 -4.52
N GLN A 13 -7.96 -22.43 -5.51
CA GLN A 13 -7.78 -21.66 -6.72
C GLN A 13 -7.95 -20.17 -6.40
N HIS A 14 -6.82 -19.48 -6.20
CA HIS A 14 -6.72 -18.02 -6.22
C HIS A 14 -7.43 -17.48 -7.47
N ARG A 15 -8.52 -16.74 -7.28
CA ARG A 15 -9.16 -16.00 -8.38
C ARG A 15 -8.51 -14.63 -8.51
N PRO A 16 -7.91 -14.28 -9.66
CA PRO A 16 -7.50 -12.91 -9.92
C PRO A 16 -8.74 -12.00 -10.00
N LEU A 17 -8.58 -10.75 -9.58
CA LEU A 17 -9.62 -9.70 -9.59
C LEU A 17 -10.30 -9.51 -10.97
N GLY A 18 -9.69 -9.99 -12.06
CA GLY A 18 -10.28 -9.99 -13.40
C GLY A 18 -11.45 -10.96 -13.63
N ALA A 19 -11.68 -11.95 -12.76
CA ALA A 19 -12.71 -12.98 -12.98
C ALA A 19 -14.13 -12.58 -12.51
N VAL A 20 -14.29 -11.47 -11.80
CA VAL A 20 -15.61 -10.98 -11.34
C VAL A 20 -16.35 -10.23 -12.46
N LEU A 21 -15.64 -9.82 -13.52
CA LEU A 21 -16.21 -9.11 -14.67
C LEU A 21 -17.03 -10.01 -15.63
N GLY A 22 -17.07 -11.33 -15.42
CA GLY A 22 -17.77 -12.28 -16.29
C GLY A 22 -19.29 -12.36 -16.12
N TRP A 23 -19.86 -11.76 -15.07
CA TRP A 23 -21.28 -11.86 -14.75
C TRP A 23 -22.14 -10.69 -15.28
N LEU A 24 -21.50 -9.67 -15.87
CA LEU A 24 -22.17 -8.56 -16.57
C LEU A 24 -22.06 -8.74 -18.08
N ASN A 25 -22.35 -9.94 -18.60
CA ASN A 25 -22.55 -10.13 -20.03
C ASN A 25 -23.99 -9.79 -20.42
N LEU A 26 -24.32 -8.49 -20.41
CA LEU A 26 -25.57 -7.97 -20.97
C LEU A 26 -25.48 -7.97 -22.51
N SER A 27 -25.58 -9.16 -23.10
CA SER A 27 -25.97 -9.28 -24.52
C SER A 27 -27.51 -9.17 -24.60
N PRO A 28 -28.08 -8.23 -25.38
CA PRO A 28 -29.53 -8.11 -25.47
C PRO A 28 -30.07 -9.16 -26.44
N THR A 29 -30.56 -10.29 -25.92
CA THR A 29 -31.46 -11.14 -26.70
C THR A 29 -32.85 -10.53 -26.69
N LEU A 30 -33.29 -9.99 -27.82
CA LEU A 30 -34.66 -9.49 -28.00
C LEU A 30 -35.66 -10.66 -27.94
N PRO A 31 -36.67 -10.65 -27.04
CA PRO A 31 -37.78 -11.59 -27.11
C PRO A 31 -38.75 -11.14 -28.21
N ASN A 32 -38.98 -12.02 -29.18
CA ASN A 32 -40.03 -11.83 -30.18
C ASN A 32 -41.39 -12.00 -29.50
N THR A 33 -42.14 -10.91 -29.29
CA THR A 33 -43.52 -10.98 -28.79
C THR A 33 -44.37 -9.95 -29.53
N GLN A 34 -45.20 -10.44 -30.44
CA GLN A 34 -46.38 -9.70 -30.92
C GLN A 34 -47.46 -9.73 -29.82
N ASP A 35 -48.19 -8.61 -29.78
CA ASP A 35 -49.52 -8.38 -29.21
C ASP A 35 -49.71 -7.64 -27.87
N ASN A 36 -50.62 -6.68 -27.99
CA ASN A 36 -51.38 -5.88 -27.02
C ASN A 36 -50.74 -4.66 -26.33
N MET A 37 -51.02 -3.50 -26.94
CA MET A 37 -50.99 -2.17 -26.33
C MET A 37 -52.11 -2.02 -25.29
N ALA A 38 -51.75 -1.85 -24.01
CA ALA A 38 -52.51 -1.05 -23.05
C ALA A 38 -51.63 -0.71 -21.84
N GLY A 39 -51.18 0.55 -21.76
CA GLY A 39 -50.39 1.07 -20.63
C GLY A 39 -49.01 1.59 -21.05
N ALA A 40 -48.97 2.64 -21.88
CA ALA A 40 -47.73 3.35 -22.14
C ALA A 40 -47.31 4.11 -20.87
N THR A 41 -46.52 3.47 -20.01
CA THR A 41 -45.62 4.21 -19.12
C THR A 41 -44.65 4.95 -20.03
N ALA A 42 -44.72 6.28 -20.05
CA ALA A 42 -43.84 7.11 -20.84
C ALA A 42 -42.39 6.71 -20.55
N ALA A 43 -41.72 6.09 -21.52
CA ALA A 43 -40.29 5.87 -21.44
C ALA A 43 -39.62 7.25 -21.35
N SER A 44 -38.73 7.42 -20.37
CA SER A 44 -37.96 8.65 -20.21
C SER A 44 -37.19 8.94 -21.50
N PRO A 45 -37.10 10.22 -21.94
CA PRO A 45 -36.37 10.59 -23.15
C PRO A 45 -34.91 10.10 -23.09
N PRO A 46 -34.31 9.65 -24.21
CA PRO A 46 -32.92 9.21 -24.23
C PRO A 46 -32.00 10.36 -23.81
N ARG A 47 -31.37 10.23 -22.64
CA ARG A 47 -30.30 11.12 -22.20
C ARG A 47 -29.00 10.73 -22.88
N PHE A 48 -28.41 11.67 -23.60
CA PHE A 48 -27.02 11.54 -24.07
C PHE A 48 -26.10 11.74 -22.86
N ILE A 49 -25.36 10.69 -22.50
CA ILE A 49 -24.38 10.72 -21.42
C ILE A 49 -23.05 11.20 -21.99
N ASP A 50 -22.49 12.27 -21.43
CA ASP A 50 -21.16 12.77 -21.83
C ASP A 50 -20.04 11.84 -21.33
N TYR A 51 -18.90 11.81 -22.04
CA TYR A 51 -17.73 11.02 -21.66
C TYR A 51 -17.24 11.35 -20.25
N ASN A 52 -17.27 12.63 -19.85
CA ASN A 52 -16.88 13.04 -18.50
C ASN A 52 -17.85 12.47 -17.44
N GLN A 53 -19.15 12.49 -17.73
CA GLN A 53 -20.17 11.90 -16.85
C GLN A 53 -19.99 10.38 -16.74
N LEU A 54 -19.63 9.70 -17.83
CA LEU A 54 -19.30 8.26 -17.81
C LEU A 54 -18.07 7.96 -16.96
N MET A 55 -17.00 8.75 -17.08
CA MET A 55 -15.79 8.56 -16.28
C MET A 55 -16.02 8.85 -14.79
N GLU A 56 -16.82 9.86 -14.47
CA GLU A 56 -17.22 10.17 -13.09
C GLU A 56 -18.09 9.07 -12.50
N ALA A 57 -19.08 8.57 -13.25
CA ALA A 57 -19.91 7.43 -12.86
C ALA A 57 -19.06 6.18 -12.59
N ASN A 58 -18.10 5.87 -13.47
CA ASN A 58 -17.19 4.73 -13.29
C ASN A 58 -16.35 4.87 -12.02
N ARG A 59 -15.76 6.05 -11.79
CA ARG A 59 -14.96 6.30 -10.58
C ARG A 59 -15.80 6.17 -9.30
N ASN A 60 -17.02 6.69 -9.32
CA ASN A 60 -17.93 6.60 -8.18
C ASN A 60 -18.36 5.16 -7.89
N ALA A 61 -18.62 4.36 -8.95
CA ALA A 61 -18.93 2.94 -8.82
C ALA A 61 -17.74 2.15 -8.23
N GLN A 62 -16.52 2.41 -8.70
CA GLN A 62 -15.30 1.81 -8.15
C GLN A 62 -15.08 2.19 -6.68
N ASN A 63 -15.28 3.45 -6.33
CA ASN A 63 -15.17 3.93 -4.94
C ASN A 63 -16.20 3.24 -4.04
N LEU A 64 -17.44 3.07 -4.51
CA LEU A 64 -18.50 2.39 -3.77
C LEU A 64 -18.17 0.91 -3.55
N GLN A 65 -17.70 0.22 -4.58
CA GLN A 65 -17.25 -1.16 -4.47
C GLN A 65 -16.09 -1.28 -3.48
N LEU A 66 -15.09 -0.41 -3.56
CA LEU A 66 -13.97 -0.42 -2.64
C LEU A 66 -14.42 -0.17 -1.19
N ALA A 67 -15.32 0.79 -0.96
CA ALA A 67 -15.89 1.04 0.35
C ALA A 67 -16.61 -0.20 0.89
N HIS A 68 -17.38 -0.88 0.05
CA HIS A 68 -18.05 -2.13 0.39
C HIS A 68 -17.04 -3.22 0.77
N GLU A 69 -15.99 -3.40 -0.01
CA GLU A 69 -14.93 -4.38 0.28
C GLU A 69 -14.22 -4.07 1.61
N ILE A 70 -13.82 -2.82 1.86
CA ILE A 70 -13.18 -2.41 3.12
C ILE A 70 -14.05 -2.76 4.35
N VAL A 71 -15.37 -2.55 4.22
CA VAL A 71 -16.35 -2.70 5.30
C VAL A 71 -16.75 -4.16 5.54
N PHE A 72 -17.03 -4.91 4.49
CA PHE A 72 -17.67 -6.23 4.57
C PHE A 72 -16.73 -7.40 4.27
N ASN A 73 -15.67 -7.21 3.49
CA ASN A 73 -14.67 -8.24 3.28
C ASN A 73 -13.69 -8.27 4.47
N LYS A 74 -13.80 -9.29 5.31
CA LYS A 74 -12.95 -9.45 6.51
C LYS A 74 -11.47 -9.60 6.16
N ASP A 75 -11.20 -10.22 5.02
CA ASP A 75 -9.86 -10.52 4.52
C ASP A 75 -9.27 -9.37 3.71
N PHE A 76 -10.01 -8.26 3.54
CA PHE A 76 -9.50 -7.08 2.86
C PHE A 76 -8.25 -6.56 3.57
N GLN A 77 -7.17 -6.45 2.78
CA GLN A 77 -5.87 -5.92 3.18
C GLN A 77 -5.28 -5.16 1.99
N LEU A 78 -4.67 -4.02 2.28
CA LEU A 78 -3.78 -3.33 1.36
C LEU A 78 -2.56 -4.21 1.10
N GLN A 79 -2.10 -4.17 -0.14
CA GLN A 79 -0.89 -4.82 -0.62
C GLN A 79 0.05 -3.75 -1.17
N LEU A 80 1.34 -4.06 -1.21
CA LEU A 80 2.28 -3.24 -1.97
C LEU A 80 1.90 -3.28 -3.46
N PRO A 81 2.16 -2.21 -4.23
CA PRO A 81 1.92 -2.23 -5.66
C PRO A 81 2.75 -3.35 -6.30
N GLU A 82 2.09 -4.31 -6.93
CA GLU A 82 2.73 -5.30 -7.79
C GLU A 82 2.76 -4.75 -9.21
N TYR A 83 3.95 -4.69 -9.81
CA TYR A 83 4.09 -4.39 -11.23
C TYR A 83 3.93 -5.68 -12.04
N GLU A 84 3.30 -5.59 -13.21
CA GLU A 84 3.22 -6.73 -14.12
C GLU A 84 4.63 -7.15 -14.55
N LYS A 85 4.95 -8.45 -14.38
CA LYS A 85 6.27 -8.99 -14.71
C LYS A 85 6.63 -8.73 -16.16
N GLY A 86 7.78 -8.11 -16.39
CA GLY A 86 8.30 -7.73 -17.71
C GLY A 86 7.78 -6.39 -18.22
N SER A 87 6.89 -5.71 -17.49
CA SER A 87 6.40 -4.38 -17.86
C SER A 87 7.51 -3.34 -17.85
N ILE A 88 7.33 -2.28 -18.64
CA ILE A 88 8.25 -1.14 -18.62
C ILE A 88 8.23 -0.48 -17.24
N ALA A 89 7.07 -0.45 -16.57
CA ALA A 89 6.91 0.13 -15.24
C ALA A 89 7.77 -0.60 -14.19
N GLU A 90 7.75 -1.94 -14.16
CA GLU A 90 8.62 -2.75 -13.29
C GLU A 90 10.10 -2.45 -13.55
N LYS A 91 10.51 -2.52 -14.83
CA LYS A 91 11.92 -2.32 -15.21
C LYS A 91 12.41 -0.92 -14.87
N VAL A 92 11.59 0.11 -15.09
CA VAL A 92 11.94 1.50 -14.76
C VAL A 92 12.06 1.66 -13.26
N HIS A 93 11.10 1.14 -12.50
CA HIS A 93 11.11 1.15 -11.05
C HIS A 93 12.37 0.48 -10.50
N ASP A 94 12.66 -0.75 -10.91
CA ASP A 94 13.78 -1.54 -10.41
C ASP A 94 15.14 -0.94 -10.80
N THR A 95 15.24 -0.43 -12.03
CA THR A 95 16.48 0.22 -12.50
C THR A 95 16.73 1.50 -11.70
N MET A 96 15.70 2.32 -11.47
CA MET A 96 15.86 3.57 -10.72
C MET A 96 16.24 3.32 -9.26
N HIS A 97 15.61 2.33 -8.61
CA HIS A 97 15.98 1.93 -7.26
C HIS A 97 17.41 1.39 -7.21
N THR A 98 17.81 0.53 -8.15
CA THR A 98 19.17 -0.02 -8.20
C THR A 98 20.22 1.07 -8.38
N VAL A 99 20.00 1.98 -9.34
CA VAL A 99 20.92 3.09 -9.62
C VAL A 99 21.10 3.99 -8.40
N PHE A 100 20.02 4.26 -7.65
CA PHE A 100 20.13 5.07 -6.43
C PHE A 100 21.06 4.43 -5.39
N TRP A 101 20.93 3.13 -5.14
CA TRP A 101 21.77 2.42 -4.17
C TRP A 101 23.22 2.27 -4.64
N ASP A 102 23.43 2.11 -5.94
CA ASP A 102 24.78 2.10 -6.54
C ASP A 102 25.46 3.47 -6.35
N VAL A 103 24.76 4.57 -6.62
CA VAL A 103 25.27 5.94 -6.39
C VAL A 103 25.57 6.17 -4.91
N LEU A 104 24.72 5.70 -3.99
CA LEU A 104 24.98 5.80 -2.56
C LEU A 104 26.25 5.05 -2.16
N ARG A 105 26.45 3.83 -2.71
CA ARG A 105 27.65 3.04 -2.45
C ARG A 105 28.91 3.74 -3.01
N GLU A 106 28.83 4.30 -4.21
CA GLU A 106 29.93 5.09 -4.78
C GLU A 106 30.26 6.33 -3.94
N ASP A 107 29.25 7.04 -3.45
CA ASP A 107 29.42 8.22 -2.62
C ASP A 107 30.07 7.92 -1.26
N LEU A 108 29.72 6.79 -0.64
CA LEU A 108 30.35 6.34 0.61
C LEU A 108 31.76 5.80 0.40
N ALA A 109 32.06 5.24 -0.77
CA ALA A 109 33.39 4.72 -1.12
C ALA A 109 34.37 5.79 -1.65
N ALA A 110 33.88 6.98 -2.01
CA ALA A 110 34.71 8.09 -2.49
C ALA A 110 35.69 8.60 -1.43
N ASP A 111 36.80 9.22 -1.86
CA ASP A 111 37.77 9.87 -0.97
C ASP A 111 37.94 11.36 -1.33
N PRO A 112 37.40 12.31 -0.53
CA PRO A 112 36.64 12.10 0.71
C PRO A 112 35.19 11.62 0.45
N PRO A 113 34.57 10.88 1.39
CA PRO A 113 33.20 10.39 1.22
C PRO A 113 32.18 11.52 1.10
N ARG A 114 31.14 11.30 0.29
CA ARG A 114 30.03 12.23 0.07
C ARG A 114 28.82 11.81 0.90
N TYR A 115 28.44 12.63 1.87
CA TYR A 115 27.35 12.29 2.80
C TYR A 115 25.98 12.87 2.43
N GLU A 116 25.84 13.55 1.28
CA GLU A 116 24.58 14.23 0.92
C GLU A 116 23.39 13.25 0.78
N HIS A 117 23.60 12.11 0.11
CA HIS A 117 22.54 11.12 -0.09
C HIS A 117 22.17 10.37 1.20
N ILE A 118 23.17 10.00 2.02
CA ILE A 118 22.89 9.31 3.28
C ILE A 118 22.16 10.22 4.28
N ILE A 119 22.49 11.53 4.33
CA ILE A 119 21.78 12.47 5.20
C ILE A 119 20.32 12.60 4.79
N LYS A 120 20.02 12.63 3.48
CA LYS A 120 18.63 12.62 2.99
C LYS A 120 17.91 11.33 3.39
N LEU A 121 18.54 10.17 3.21
CA LEU A 121 17.97 8.88 3.63
C LEU A 121 17.68 8.82 5.12
N ILE A 122 18.59 9.33 5.95
CA ILE A 122 18.37 9.42 7.40
C ILE A 122 17.14 10.29 7.71
N GLY A 123 16.98 11.41 6.99
CA GLY A 123 15.80 12.27 7.12
C GLY A 123 14.50 11.58 6.70
N GLU A 124 14.51 10.86 5.58
CA GLU A 124 13.35 10.10 5.10
C GLU A 124 12.98 8.97 6.06
N ALA A 125 13.96 8.17 6.50
CA ALA A 125 13.76 7.09 7.46
C ALA A 125 13.24 7.61 8.81
N LYS A 126 13.69 8.79 9.25
CA LYS A 126 13.18 9.47 10.44
C LYS A 126 11.69 9.82 10.32
N GLU A 127 11.30 10.45 9.21
CA GLU A 127 9.89 10.80 8.99
C GLU A 127 9.02 9.55 8.88
N ASP A 128 9.52 8.51 8.21
CA ASP A 128 8.88 7.21 8.11
C ASP A 128 8.65 6.57 9.48
N LEU A 129 9.66 6.57 10.35
CA LEU A 129 9.51 6.14 11.75
C LEU A 129 8.45 6.95 12.49
N LYS A 130 8.42 8.28 12.32
CA LYS A 130 7.43 9.14 12.98
C LYS A 130 6.02 8.86 12.50
N THR A 131 5.82 8.41 11.26
CA THR A 131 4.51 7.99 10.77
C THR A 131 3.98 6.74 11.48
N LEU A 132 4.88 5.86 11.92
CA LEU A 132 4.54 4.62 12.64
C LEU A 132 4.15 4.88 14.10
N VAL A 133 4.52 6.03 14.65
CA VAL A 133 4.19 6.42 16.02
C VAL A 133 2.80 7.08 16.09
N LEU A 134 1.99 6.61 17.03
CA LEU A 134 0.62 7.09 17.27
C LEU A 134 0.59 8.63 17.47
N PRO A 135 -0.43 9.35 16.97
CA PRO A 135 -0.51 10.81 17.08
C PRO A 135 -0.40 11.35 18.51
N HIS A 136 -0.85 10.58 19.50
CA HIS A 136 -0.90 10.98 20.90
C HIS A 136 0.44 10.80 21.64
N GLN A 137 1.40 10.06 21.06
CA GLN A 137 2.71 9.78 21.65
C GLN A 137 3.72 10.89 21.31
N THR A 138 3.43 12.12 21.73
CA THR A 138 4.27 13.30 21.42
C THR A 138 5.68 13.19 22.01
N THR A 139 5.83 12.56 23.18
CA THR A 139 7.14 12.34 23.81
C THR A 139 8.05 11.44 22.97
N LEU A 140 7.52 10.35 22.41
CA LEU A 140 8.32 9.43 21.59
C LEU A 140 8.72 10.09 20.25
N LYS A 141 7.81 10.87 19.66
CA LYS A 141 8.13 11.66 18.46
C LYS A 141 9.24 12.68 18.72
N ALA A 142 9.17 13.39 19.85
CA ALA A 142 10.20 14.33 20.27
C ALA A 142 11.55 13.62 20.50
N GLN A 143 11.55 12.44 21.14
CA GLN A 143 12.77 11.64 21.30
C GLN A 143 13.40 11.24 19.97
N ILE A 144 12.59 10.86 18.97
CA ILE A 144 13.08 10.57 17.61
C ILE A 144 13.61 11.84 16.95
N ASP A 145 12.95 12.98 17.14
CA ASP A 145 13.38 14.27 16.60
C ASP A 145 14.73 14.73 17.19
N ASP A 146 14.90 14.58 18.50
CA ASP A 146 16.13 14.93 19.21
C ASP A 146 17.29 13.99 18.89
N ALA A 147 17.02 12.69 18.76
CA ALA A 147 18.04 11.69 18.45
C ALA A 147 18.54 11.79 16.99
N ILE A 148 17.65 12.14 16.06
CA ILE A 148 17.97 12.32 14.64
C ILE A 148 17.80 13.79 14.24
N ASP A 149 18.69 14.65 14.74
CA ASP A 149 18.78 16.05 14.29
C ASP A 149 19.68 16.18 13.06
N LEU A 150 19.08 16.45 11.89
CA LEU A 150 19.79 16.49 10.61
C LEU A 150 20.91 17.54 10.57
N ASP A 151 20.73 18.68 11.25
CA ASP A 151 21.75 19.73 11.30
C ASP A 151 22.97 19.31 12.13
N THR A 152 22.74 18.59 13.23
CA THR A 152 23.82 17.99 14.03
C THR A 152 24.49 16.85 13.27
N ILE A 153 23.72 15.99 12.61
CA ILE A 153 24.24 14.87 11.81
C ILE A 153 25.14 15.38 10.69
N LYS A 154 24.68 16.39 9.95
CA LYS A 154 25.47 17.02 8.89
C LYS A 154 26.80 17.55 9.42
N ARG A 155 26.79 18.30 10.53
CA ARG A 155 28.02 18.81 11.16
C ARG A 155 28.97 17.69 11.60
N ARG A 156 28.44 16.59 12.16
CA ARG A 156 29.27 15.45 12.57
C ARG A 156 29.92 14.75 11.37
N PHE A 157 29.20 14.61 10.26
CA PHE A 157 29.75 14.06 9.02
C PHE A 157 30.83 14.95 8.40
N GLU A 158 30.62 16.27 8.36
CA GLU A 158 31.62 17.24 7.89
C GLU A 158 32.90 17.21 8.75
N ALA A 159 32.75 17.01 10.06
CA ALA A 159 33.86 16.87 11.00
C ALA A 159 34.53 15.47 11.00
N LYS A 160 34.09 14.53 10.13
CA LYS A 160 34.52 13.12 10.11
C LYS A 160 34.38 12.42 11.48
N ALA A 161 33.37 12.82 12.26
CA ALA A 161 33.10 12.35 13.62
C ALA A 161 31.79 11.55 13.73
N ALA A 162 31.23 11.14 12.59
CA ALA A 162 30.05 10.29 12.50
C ALA A 162 30.31 9.11 11.59
N ASP A 163 29.80 7.96 12.00
CA ASP A 163 29.83 6.70 11.25
C ASP A 163 28.40 6.36 10.78
N PRO A 164 28.17 6.12 9.48
CA PRO A 164 26.92 5.56 8.96
C PRO A 164 26.36 4.39 9.76
N HIS A 165 27.21 3.50 10.28
CA HIS A 165 26.76 2.31 11.02
C HIS A 165 26.03 2.68 12.33
N GLU A 166 26.40 3.78 13.00
CA GLU A 166 25.71 4.26 14.22
C GLU A 166 24.23 4.51 13.95
N TYR A 167 23.91 5.14 12.81
CA TYR A 167 22.54 5.46 12.43
C TYR A 167 21.76 4.22 12.01
N THR A 168 22.37 3.31 11.23
CA THR A 168 21.70 2.05 10.86
C THR A 168 21.29 1.26 12.10
N LYS A 169 22.18 1.16 13.10
CA LYS A 169 21.89 0.49 14.37
C LYS A 169 20.74 1.16 15.13
N TYR A 170 20.75 2.50 15.21
CA TYR A 170 19.66 3.25 15.85
C TYR A 170 18.31 2.96 15.18
N PHE A 171 18.24 3.00 13.85
CA PHE A 171 17.02 2.68 13.11
C PHE A 171 16.55 1.25 13.37
N ILE A 172 17.46 0.27 13.30
CA ILE A 172 17.15 -1.15 13.53
C ILE A 172 16.62 -1.38 14.95
N ASP A 173 17.26 -0.79 15.96
CA ASP A 173 16.83 -0.94 17.36
C ASP A 173 15.47 -0.24 17.61
N MET A 174 15.24 0.93 17.01
CA MET A 174 13.95 1.62 17.09
C MET A 174 12.85 0.82 16.38
N MET A 175 13.10 0.33 15.17
CA MET A 175 12.17 -0.51 14.42
C MET A 175 11.83 -1.80 15.18
N ALA A 176 12.83 -2.45 15.78
CA ALA A 176 12.63 -3.64 16.60
C ALA A 176 11.70 -3.39 17.80
N SER A 177 11.70 -2.17 18.34
CA SER A 177 10.80 -1.80 19.45
C SER A 177 9.37 -1.49 19.02
N LEU A 178 9.16 -1.17 17.74
CA LEU A 178 7.87 -0.72 17.19
C LEU A 178 7.19 -1.79 16.33
N CYS A 179 7.93 -2.76 15.80
CA CYS A 179 7.40 -3.75 14.87
C CYS A 179 6.59 -4.84 15.56
N ALA A 180 5.70 -5.47 14.78
CA ALA A 180 5.03 -6.70 15.19
C ALA A 180 5.95 -7.91 14.99
N GLU A 181 5.68 -9.00 15.71
CA GLU A 181 6.47 -10.25 15.69
C GLU A 181 6.70 -10.80 14.26
N CYS A 182 5.77 -10.56 13.33
CA CYS A 182 5.91 -10.98 11.93
C CYS A 182 7.07 -10.32 11.17
N ARG A 183 7.68 -9.27 11.74
CA ARG A 183 8.81 -8.54 11.13
C ARG A 183 10.14 -8.82 11.80
N ASP A 184 10.17 -9.60 12.88
CA ASP A 184 11.39 -9.91 13.63
C ASP A 184 12.46 -10.57 12.76
N GLU A 185 12.07 -11.42 11.81
CA GLU A 185 13.00 -12.05 10.86
C GLU A 185 13.68 -11.00 9.96
N ASN A 186 12.95 -9.96 9.53
CA ASN A 186 13.52 -8.90 8.71
C ASN A 186 14.50 -8.05 9.54
N ILE A 187 14.15 -7.73 10.78
CA ILE A 187 15.04 -7.04 11.72
C ILE A 187 16.31 -7.86 11.98
N ALA A 188 16.19 -9.19 12.14
CA ALA A 188 17.33 -10.07 12.33
C ALA A 188 18.27 -10.06 11.10
N LYS A 189 17.73 -10.06 9.89
CA LYS A 189 18.52 -9.91 8.65
C LYS A 189 19.28 -8.59 8.63
N LEU A 190 18.62 -7.47 8.97
CA LEU A 190 19.28 -6.16 9.04
C LEU A 190 20.43 -6.12 10.05
N ARG A 191 20.31 -6.82 11.19
CA ARG A 191 21.40 -6.91 12.19
C ARG A 191 22.63 -7.66 11.68
N THR A 192 22.49 -8.49 10.64
CA THR A 192 23.60 -9.27 10.06
C THR A 192 24.26 -8.60 8.85
N THR A 193 23.63 -7.56 8.30
CA THR A 193 24.17 -6.82 7.16
C THR A 193 25.25 -5.85 7.63
N ASP A 194 26.43 -5.95 7.03
CA ASP A 194 27.57 -5.08 7.36
C ASP A 194 27.56 -3.81 6.51
N ASP A 195 27.36 -3.91 5.21
CA ASP A 195 27.41 -2.76 4.30
C ASP A 195 26.36 -1.67 4.65
N PRO A 196 26.77 -0.41 4.92
CA PRO A 196 25.84 0.66 5.26
C PRO A 196 24.76 0.92 4.20
N SER A 197 25.13 0.85 2.91
CA SER A 197 24.19 1.10 1.81
C SER A 197 23.10 0.03 1.76
N GLU A 198 23.48 -1.26 1.79
CA GLU A 198 22.51 -2.36 1.85
C GLU A 198 21.69 -2.34 3.15
N CYS A 199 22.28 -1.92 4.28
CA CYS A 199 21.56 -1.72 5.53
C CYS A 199 20.46 -0.65 5.40
N PHE A 200 20.78 0.53 4.89
CA PHE A 200 19.79 1.60 4.68
C PHE A 200 18.71 1.18 3.69
N ARG A 201 19.07 0.44 2.64
CA ARG A 201 18.10 -0.15 1.72
C ARG A 201 17.11 -1.04 2.43
N GLY A 202 17.60 -2.01 3.19
CA GLY A 202 16.75 -2.92 3.93
C GLY A 202 15.91 -2.20 5.00
N ILE A 203 16.44 -1.16 5.64
CA ILE A 203 15.67 -0.31 6.57
C ILE A 203 14.47 0.32 5.86
N MET A 204 14.66 0.95 4.70
CA MET A 204 13.57 1.59 3.94
C MET A 204 12.52 0.58 3.47
N GLU A 205 12.96 -0.61 3.05
CA GLU A 205 12.06 -1.71 2.66
C GLU A 205 11.22 -2.17 3.86
N VAL A 206 11.82 -2.39 5.02
CA VAL A 206 11.10 -2.82 6.23
C VAL A 206 10.19 -1.72 6.77
N LEU A 207 10.61 -0.45 6.76
CA LEU A 207 9.76 0.68 7.13
C LEU A 207 8.51 0.76 6.25
N SER A 208 8.65 0.52 4.94
CA SER A 208 7.52 0.47 4.01
C SER A 208 6.54 -0.65 4.35
N LEU A 209 7.07 -1.83 4.73
CA LEU A 209 6.27 -2.96 5.19
C LEU A 209 5.55 -2.66 6.52
N MET A 210 6.24 -2.04 7.48
CA MET A 210 5.64 -1.63 8.75
C MET A 210 4.51 -0.61 8.55
N LYS A 211 4.65 0.32 7.61
CA LYS A 211 3.58 1.26 7.25
C LYS A 211 2.36 0.55 6.70
N LEU A 212 2.58 -0.45 5.85
CA LEU A 212 1.50 -1.29 5.33
C LEU A 212 0.80 -2.06 6.45
N ASP A 213 1.58 -2.63 7.37
CA ASP A 213 1.04 -3.34 8.54
C ASP A 213 0.18 -2.41 9.40
N MET A 214 0.66 -1.18 9.67
CA MET A 214 -0.10 -0.18 10.42
C MET A 214 -1.38 0.26 9.70
N ALA A 215 -1.33 0.46 8.37
CA ALA A 215 -2.51 0.80 7.58
C ALA A 215 -3.56 -0.33 7.62
N ASN A 216 -3.12 -1.58 7.46
CA ASN A 216 -3.98 -2.76 7.55
C ASN A 216 -4.55 -2.95 8.96
N PHE A 217 -3.76 -2.70 10.00
CA PHE A 217 -4.22 -2.70 11.38
C PHE A 217 -5.31 -1.65 11.61
N ASN A 218 -5.09 -0.41 11.15
CA ASN A 218 -6.06 0.68 11.27
C ASN A 218 -7.38 0.35 10.54
N ILE A 219 -7.32 -0.23 9.33
CA ILE A 219 -8.53 -0.69 8.62
C ILE A 219 -9.33 -1.67 9.50
N ARG A 220 -8.65 -2.67 10.07
CA ARG A 220 -9.31 -3.65 10.96
C ARG A 220 -9.89 -2.99 12.21
N GLN A 221 -9.19 -2.02 12.79
CA GLN A 221 -9.63 -1.29 13.98
C GLN A 221 -10.87 -0.42 13.71
N TYR A 222 -10.93 0.28 12.57
CA TYR A 222 -12.03 1.17 12.24
C TYR A 222 -13.23 0.47 11.60
N ARG A 223 -13.05 -0.74 11.05
CA ARG A 223 -14.11 -1.50 10.36
C ARG A 223 -15.45 -1.57 11.13
N PRO A 224 -15.51 -1.80 12.45
CA PRO A 224 -16.79 -1.82 13.18
C PRO A 224 -17.53 -0.47 13.15
N LEU A 225 -16.81 0.65 13.16
CA LEU A 225 -17.40 1.99 13.07
C LEU A 225 -17.89 2.27 11.64
N LEU A 226 -17.11 1.86 10.64
CA LEU A 226 -17.49 2.00 9.23
C LEU A 226 -18.75 1.20 8.91
N GLN A 227 -18.90 0.00 9.47
CA GLN A 227 -20.10 -0.84 9.30
C GLN A 227 -21.38 -0.16 9.80
N GLN A 228 -21.31 0.64 10.87
CA GLN A 228 -22.48 1.36 11.39
C GLN A 228 -22.98 2.45 10.43
N GLN A 229 -22.11 3.01 9.61
CA GLN A 229 -22.44 4.10 8.68
C GLN A 229 -22.56 3.63 7.23
N ALA A 230 -22.19 2.38 6.93
CA ALA A 230 -22.11 1.84 5.57
C ALA A 230 -23.42 1.97 4.79
N VAL A 231 -24.56 1.59 5.39
CA VAL A 231 -25.87 1.66 4.72
C VAL A 231 -26.25 3.10 4.35
N ALA A 232 -25.97 4.06 5.23
CA ALA A 232 -26.25 5.47 4.97
C ALA A 232 -25.35 6.01 3.85
N TYR A 233 -24.07 5.61 3.85
CA TYR A 233 -23.11 5.98 2.80
C TYR A 233 -23.51 5.41 1.43
N GLU A 234 -23.82 4.11 1.36
CA GLU A 234 -24.23 3.44 0.11
C GLU A 234 -25.50 4.07 -0.44
N LYS A 235 -26.51 4.30 0.40
CA LYS A 235 -27.77 4.95 0.01
C LYS A 235 -27.54 6.36 -0.52
N SER A 236 -26.79 7.20 0.20
CA SER A 236 -26.53 8.57 -0.23
C SER A 236 -25.72 8.65 -1.54
N THR A 237 -24.84 7.67 -1.77
CA THR A 237 -24.06 7.56 -3.01
C THR A 237 -24.95 7.11 -4.17
N PHE A 238 -25.88 6.19 -3.91
CA PHE A 238 -26.87 5.74 -4.90
C PHE A 238 -27.86 6.85 -5.26
N ASP A 239 -28.35 7.63 -4.29
CA ASP A 239 -29.25 8.75 -4.54
C ASP A 239 -28.57 9.79 -5.45
N LYS A 240 -27.30 10.13 -5.20
CA LYS A 240 -26.49 10.99 -6.09
C LYS A 240 -26.33 10.42 -7.50
N PHE A 241 -26.28 9.10 -7.65
CA PHE A 241 -26.21 8.46 -8.95
C PHE A 241 -27.52 8.60 -9.73
N MET A 242 -28.66 8.58 -9.03
CA MET A 242 -30.00 8.65 -9.62
C MET A 242 -30.47 10.09 -9.89
N GLU A 243 -29.95 11.08 -9.16
CA GLU A 243 -30.26 12.51 -9.36
C GLU A 243 -29.53 13.13 -10.56
N ASN A 244 -28.46 12.48 -11.05
CA ASN A 244 -27.68 12.93 -12.20
C ASN A 244 -28.24 12.43 -13.52
#